data_AF-A0A7K8Q3V7-F1
#
_entry.id   AF-A0A7K8Q3V7-F1
#
_cell.length_a   1.000
_cell.length_b   1.000
_cell.length_c   1.000
_cell.angle_alpha   90.00
_cell.angle_beta   90.00
_cell.angle_gamma   90.00
#
_symmetry.space_group_name_H-M   'P 1'
#
loop_
_entity.id
_entity.type
_entity.pdbx_description
1 polymer ?
#
loop_
_entity_poly.entity_id
_entity_poly.type
_entity_poly.pdbx_seq_one_letter_code
_entity_poly.pdbx_strand_id
1 'polypeptide(L)'
;GDDIRLDVGTALSYRHFCNKVWNAVKFVLAALGPQFVPQPPEEVPGWLSEGQDGGPPRQDPPPVTLPPPLPRQMVPQRPMERWVLSRLAQAVGECGRRMEALEVHGAVAAVHHFWLRSFCDVYLVGGSRPP
;
A
#
# COMPACT_ATOMS: atom_id res chain seq x y z
N GLY A 1 22.54 20.44 -3.00
CA GLY A 1 22.42 19.20 -3.76
C GLY A 1 23.56 18.33 -3.32
N ASP A 2 23.25 17.24 -2.62
CA ASP A 2 24.28 16.33 -2.13
C ASP A 2 24.79 15.47 -3.30
N ASP A 3 26.11 15.29 -3.38
CA ASP A 3 26.72 14.48 -4.43
C ASP A 3 26.36 13.00 -4.26
N ILE A 4 25.66 12.43 -5.24
CA ILE A 4 25.36 11.00 -5.28
C ILE A 4 26.59 10.27 -5.82
N ARG A 5 27.38 9.67 -4.92
CA ARG A 5 28.47 8.77 -5.30
C ARG A 5 27.89 7.48 -5.85
N LEU A 6 27.90 7.33 -7.18
CA LEU A 6 27.55 6.09 -7.85
C LEU A 6 28.68 5.08 -7.64
N ASP A 7 28.43 4.07 -6.82
CA ASP A 7 29.35 2.95 -6.61
C ASP A 7 28.70 1.62 -7.00
N VAL A 8 29.54 0.64 -7.40
CA VAL A 8 29.08 -0.68 -7.85
C VAL A 8 28.36 -1.43 -6.72
N GLY A 9 28.77 -1.23 -5.47
CA GLY A 9 28.13 -1.83 -4.30
C GLY A 9 26.70 -1.33 -4.10
N THR A 10 26.44 -0.04 -4.35
CA THR A 10 25.12 0.59 -4.33
C THR A 10 24.24 0.02 -5.44
N ALA A 11 24.75 -0.11 -6.67
CA ALA A 11 24.02 -0.73 -7.77
C ALA A 11 23.66 -2.20 -7.49
N LEU A 12 24.60 -2.98 -6.95
CA LEU A 12 24.36 -4.37 -6.55
C LEU A 12 23.34 -4.46 -5.40
N SER A 13 23.41 -3.55 -4.44
CA SER A 13 22.45 -3.49 -3.32
C SER A 13 21.02 -3.27 -3.82
N TYR A 14 20.82 -2.36 -4.78
CA TYR A 14 19.51 -2.16 -5.41
C TYR A 14 19.04 -3.41 -6.17
N ARG A 15 19.91 -4.10 -6.90
CA ARG A 15 19.57 -5.36 -7.57
C ARG A 15 19.10 -6.42 -6.57
N HIS A 16 19.82 -6.58 -5.45
CA HIS A 16 19.44 -7.52 -4.40
C HIS A 16 18.11 -7.15 -3.75
N PHE A 17 17.87 -5.85 -3.52
CA PHE A 17 16.60 -5.35 -3.03
C PHE A 17 15.43 -5.68 -3.97
N CYS A 18 15.55 -5.34 -5.26
CA CYS A 18 14.53 -5.65 -6.26
C CYS A 18 14.23 -7.15 -6.34
N ASN A 19 15.26 -8.00 -6.29
CA ASN A 19 15.09 -9.45 -6.24
C ASN A 19 14.33 -9.90 -4.99
N LYS A 20 14.62 -9.30 -3.82
CA LYS A 20 13.90 -9.61 -2.57
C LYS A 20 12.42 -9.21 -2.67
N VAL A 21 12.11 -8.03 -3.22
CA VAL A 21 10.73 -7.59 -3.47
C VAL A 21 10.01 -8.55 -4.42
N TRP A 22 10.62 -8.89 -5.55
CA TRP A 22 10.05 -9.83 -6.52
C TRP A 22 9.74 -11.20 -5.90
N ASN A 23 10.70 -11.76 -5.15
CA ASN A 23 10.52 -13.05 -4.48
C ASN A 23 9.40 -12.99 -3.43
N ALA A 24 9.31 -11.90 -2.67
CA ALA A 24 8.27 -11.68 -1.68
C ALA A 24 6.87 -11.60 -2.33
N VAL A 25 6.74 -10.85 -3.41
CA VAL A 25 5.48 -10.75 -4.19
C VAL A 25 5.11 -12.11 -4.77
N LYS A 26 6.07 -12.81 -5.38
CA LYS A 26 5.86 -14.16 -5.93
C LYS A 26 5.34 -15.13 -4.86
N PHE A 27 5.89 -15.08 -3.64
CA PHE A 27 5.43 -15.91 -2.52
C PHE A 27 3.97 -15.59 -2.14
N VAL A 28 3.62 -14.30 -2.04
CA VAL A 28 2.24 -13.88 -1.75
C VAL A 28 1.29 -14.32 -2.85
N LEU A 29 1.63 -14.09 -4.12
CA LEU A 29 0.81 -14.50 -5.26
C LEU A 29 0.60 -16.01 -5.30
N ALA A 30 1.63 -16.80 -4.98
CA ALA A 30 1.51 -18.26 -4.87
C ALA A 30 0.56 -18.67 -3.73
N ALA A 31 0.54 -17.92 -2.62
CA ALA A 31 -0.34 -18.17 -1.47
C ALA A 31 -1.81 -17.82 -1.72
N LEU A 32 -2.11 -16.90 -2.67
CA LEU A 32 -3.49 -16.52 -3.02
C LEU A 32 -4.26 -17.64 -3.76
N GLY A 33 -3.55 -18.59 -4.37
CA GLY A 33 -4.15 -19.69 -5.12
C GLY A 33 -4.73 -19.27 -6.48
N PRO A 34 -4.99 -20.23 -7.38
CA PRO A 34 -5.43 -19.96 -8.76
C PRO A 34 -6.86 -19.42 -8.89
N GLN A 35 -7.64 -19.38 -7.81
CA GLN A 35 -9.04 -18.92 -7.79
C GLN A 35 -9.21 -17.48 -7.29
N PHE A 36 -8.10 -16.77 -7.03
CA PHE A 36 -8.17 -15.39 -6.58
C PHE A 36 -8.65 -14.47 -7.71
N VAL A 37 -9.86 -13.92 -7.57
CA VAL A 37 -10.42 -12.89 -8.46
C VAL A 37 -10.44 -11.57 -7.69
N PRO A 38 -9.69 -10.54 -8.10
CA PRO A 38 -9.75 -9.24 -7.46
C PRO A 38 -11.15 -8.65 -7.65
N GLN A 39 -11.73 -8.09 -6.59
CA GLN A 39 -12.99 -7.36 -6.73
C GLN A 39 -12.74 -6.13 -7.63
N PRO A 40 -13.67 -5.82 -8.56
CA PRO A 40 -13.57 -4.61 -9.34
C PRO A 40 -13.50 -3.39 -8.40
N PRO A 41 -12.73 -2.35 -8.75
CA PRO A 41 -12.72 -1.10 -7.99
C PRO A 41 -14.17 -0.64 -7.84
N GLU A 42 -14.61 -0.44 -6.59
CA GLU A 42 -15.93 0.09 -6.27
C GLU A 42 -16.19 1.32 -7.16
N GLU A 43 -17.19 1.23 -8.05
CA GLU A 43 -17.56 2.33 -8.91
C GLU A 43 -17.97 3.50 -8.02
N VAL A 44 -17.11 4.53 -7.95
CA VAL A 44 -17.40 5.77 -7.25
C VAL A 44 -18.75 6.26 -7.76
N PRO A 45 -19.76 6.47 -6.90
CA PRO A 45 -21.07 6.86 -7.38
C PRO A 45 -20.95 8.18 -8.14
N GLY A 46 -21.60 8.28 -9.30
CA GLY A 46 -21.38 9.33 -10.31
C GLY A 46 -21.53 10.79 -9.86
N TRP A 47 -21.97 11.06 -8.64
CA TRP A 47 -21.93 12.41 -8.05
C TRP A 47 -20.51 12.88 -7.66
N LEU A 48 -19.51 11.98 -7.65
CA LEU A 48 -18.11 12.32 -7.40
C LEU A 48 -17.28 12.55 -8.67
N SER A 49 -17.75 12.10 -9.85
CA SER A 49 -16.89 11.98 -11.04
C SER A 49 -16.95 13.12 -12.04
N GLU A 50 -17.94 14.01 -12.04
CA GLU A 50 -18.02 15.01 -13.12
C GLU A 50 -18.54 16.37 -12.66
N GLY A 51 -17.67 17.37 -12.73
CA GLY A 51 -18.07 18.75 -12.91
C GLY A 51 -18.14 19.05 -14.41
N GLN A 52 -19.31 18.89 -15.03
CA GLN A 52 -19.68 19.67 -16.21
C GLN A 52 -21.21 19.68 -16.43
N ASP A 53 -21.78 20.86 -16.18
CA ASP A 53 -22.96 21.49 -16.80
C ASP A 53 -24.33 20.77 -16.81
N GLY A 54 -25.25 21.24 -15.93
CA GLY A 54 -26.69 21.31 -16.25
C GLY A 54 -27.73 20.63 -15.34
N GLY A 55 -27.47 20.33 -14.06
CA GLY A 55 -28.43 19.66 -13.16
C GLY A 55 -29.37 20.59 -12.35
N PRO A 56 -30.61 20.15 -12.01
CA PRO A 56 -31.65 20.97 -11.35
C PRO A 56 -31.27 21.39 -9.92
N PRO A 57 -31.92 22.44 -9.36
CA PRO A 57 -31.43 23.14 -8.18
C PRO A 57 -31.48 22.30 -6.91
N ARG A 58 -30.42 22.49 -6.11
CA ARG A 58 -30.16 22.04 -4.72
C ARG A 58 -31.41 21.53 -3.99
N GLN A 59 -31.62 20.22 -4.03
CA GLN A 59 -32.29 19.52 -2.94
C GLN A 59 -31.22 19.18 -1.90
N ASP A 60 -31.55 19.39 -0.63
CA ASP A 60 -30.69 19.15 0.52
C ASP A 60 -29.91 17.82 0.38
N PRO A 61 -28.63 17.77 0.81
CA PRO A 61 -27.90 16.52 0.76
C PRO A 61 -28.72 15.45 1.51
N PRO A 62 -28.93 14.26 0.92
CA PRO A 62 -29.59 13.17 1.64
C PRO A 62 -28.85 12.98 2.97
N PRO A 63 -29.58 12.72 4.08
CA PRO A 63 -28.99 12.63 5.41
C PRO A 63 -27.82 11.65 5.32
N VAL A 64 -26.61 12.17 5.53
CA VAL A 64 -25.32 11.49 5.35
C VAL A 64 -25.50 10.01 5.65
N THR A 65 -25.78 9.22 4.62
CA THR A 65 -25.80 7.78 4.75
C THR A 65 -24.36 7.47 4.99
N LEU A 66 -24.04 7.13 6.25
CA LEU A 66 -22.77 6.55 6.63
C LEU A 66 -22.34 5.65 5.46
N PRO A 67 -21.13 5.80 4.89
CA PRO A 67 -20.68 4.87 3.86
C PRO A 67 -21.00 3.46 4.37
N PRO A 68 -21.64 2.59 3.55
CA PRO A 68 -22.02 1.26 3.99
C PRO A 68 -20.81 0.67 4.71
N PRO A 69 -20.98 0.14 5.95
CA PRO A 69 -19.85 -0.35 6.71
C PRO A 69 -19.08 -1.31 5.81
N LEU A 70 -17.81 -0.97 5.55
CA LEU A 70 -16.95 -1.73 4.65
C LEU A 70 -17.18 -3.22 4.90
N PRO A 71 -17.38 -4.04 3.84
CA PRO A 71 -17.68 -5.45 4.01
C PRO A 71 -16.74 -6.06 5.05
N ARG A 72 -17.25 -6.79 6.05
CA ARG A 72 -16.44 -7.38 7.13
C ARG A 72 -15.24 -8.21 6.63
N GLN A 73 -15.28 -8.61 5.36
CA GLN A 73 -14.22 -9.29 4.62
C GLN A 73 -12.97 -8.42 4.36
N MET A 74 -13.08 -7.09 4.41
CA MET A 74 -11.96 -6.15 4.28
C MET A 74 -11.29 -5.80 5.61
N VAL A 75 -11.85 -6.23 6.74
CA VAL A 75 -11.22 -6.01 8.05
C VAL A 75 -10.20 -7.12 8.31
N PRO A 76 -8.90 -6.79 8.43
CA PRO A 76 -7.87 -7.79 8.63
C PRO A 76 -8.08 -8.50 9.97
N GLN A 77 -8.39 -9.80 9.92
CA GLN A 77 -8.81 -10.56 11.09
C GLN A 77 -7.60 -11.04 11.91
N ARG A 78 -6.45 -11.26 11.27
CA ARG A 78 -5.24 -11.69 11.98
C ARG A 78 -4.52 -10.49 12.61
N PRO A 79 -4.04 -10.60 13.87
CA PRO A 79 -3.25 -9.54 14.50
C PRO A 79 -2.03 -9.10 13.65
N MET A 80 -1.39 -10.06 12.97
CA MET A 80 -0.25 -9.80 12.10
C MET A 80 -0.62 -9.04 10.82
N GLU A 81 -1.81 -9.29 10.26
CA GLU A 81 -2.33 -8.53 9.10
C GLU A 81 -2.62 -7.08 9.50
N ARG A 82 -3.29 -6.86 10.63
CA ARG A 82 -3.53 -5.51 11.15
C ARG A 82 -2.24 -4.76 11.40
N TRP A 83 -1.26 -5.44 11.98
CA TRP A 83 0.05 -4.86 12.26
C TRP A 83 0.80 -4.47 10.97
N VAL A 84 0.89 -5.37 9.98
CA VAL A 84 1.62 -5.07 8.73
C VAL A 84 0.93 -3.96 7.93
N LEU A 85 -0.41 -3.92 7.93
CA LEU A 85 -1.18 -2.87 7.25
C LEU A 85 -1.03 -1.52 7.96
N SER A 86 -0.96 -1.49 9.29
CA SER A 86 -0.63 -0.28 10.04
C SER A 86 0.77 0.25 9.65
N ARG A 87 1.76 -0.63 9.52
CA ARG A 87 3.12 -0.26 9.09
C ARG A 87 3.17 0.20 7.63
N LEU A 88 2.38 -0.43 6.76
CA LEU A 88 2.23 -0.01 5.37
C LEU A 88 1.61 1.38 5.28
N ALA A 89 0.50 1.63 6.00
CA ALA A 89 -0.15 2.94 6.02
C ALA A 89 0.80 4.03 6.53
N GLN A 90 1.57 3.75 7.59
CA GLN A 90 2.60 4.66 8.10
C GLN A 90 3.69 4.94 7.04
N ALA A 91 4.17 3.91 6.34
CA ALA A 91 5.20 4.05 5.30
C ALA A 91 4.69 4.85 4.09
N VAL A 92 3.44 4.64 3.68
CA VAL A 92 2.79 5.41 2.60
C VAL A 92 2.64 6.87 3.01
N GLY A 93 2.17 7.15 4.23
CA GLY A 93 2.04 8.51 4.74
C GLY A 93 3.38 9.25 4.90
N GLU A 94 4.44 8.54 5.31
CA GLU A 94 5.81 9.09 5.32
C GLU A 94 6.30 9.35 3.88
N CYS A 95 6.12 8.40 2.97
CA CYS A 95 6.49 8.54 1.57
C CYS A 95 5.81 9.75 0.91
N GLY A 96 4.49 9.90 1.10
CA GLY A 96 3.73 11.04 0.59
C GLY A 96 4.27 12.38 1.08
N ARG A 97 4.45 12.53 2.40
CA ARG A 97 5.03 13.75 3.00
C ARG A 97 6.43 14.07 2.47
N ARG A 98 7.28 13.05 2.30
CA ARG A 98 8.63 13.20 1.75
C ARG A 98 8.61 13.61 0.28
N MET A 99 7.70 13.07 -0.52
CA MET A 99 7.53 13.45 -1.92
C MET A 99 7.02 14.89 -2.07
N GLU A 100 6.08 15.32 -1.22
CA GLU A 100 5.61 16.72 -1.18
C GLU A 100 6.73 17.70 -0.80
N ALA A 101 7.63 17.28 0.09
CA ALA A 101 8.83 18.04 0.46
C ALA A 101 9.97 17.95 -0.58
N LEU A 102 9.76 17.26 -1.71
CA LEU A 102 10.78 16.96 -2.73
C LEU A 102 12.01 16.19 -2.20
N GLU A 103 11.86 15.53 -1.05
CA GLU A 103 12.88 14.69 -0.41
C GLU A 103 12.82 13.24 -0.91
N VAL A 104 13.16 13.03 -2.18
CA VAL A 104 13.08 11.72 -2.84
C VAL A 104 13.90 10.64 -2.10
N HIS A 105 15.07 10.99 -1.56
CA HIS A 105 15.88 10.07 -0.76
C HIS A 105 15.16 9.58 0.50
N GLY A 106 14.46 10.47 1.19
CA GLY A 106 13.66 10.12 2.37
C GLY A 106 12.48 9.21 2.03
N ALA A 107 11.83 9.46 0.89
CA ALA A 107 10.75 8.60 0.39
C ALA A 107 11.24 7.18 0.07
N VAL A 108 12.37 7.05 -0.63
CA VAL A 108 12.99 5.74 -0.95
C VAL A 108 13.39 5.01 0.33
N ALA A 109 13.98 5.71 1.30
CA ALA A 109 14.37 5.12 2.59
C ALA A 109 13.15 4.58 3.36
N ALA A 110 12.02 5.29 3.36
CA ALA A 110 10.79 4.86 4.01
C ALA A 110 10.24 3.57 3.39
N VAL A 111 10.22 3.49 2.04
CA VAL A 111 9.78 2.29 1.32
C VAL A 111 10.73 1.11 1.59
N HIS A 112 12.04 1.34 1.52
CA HIS A 112 13.05 0.31 1.77
C HIS A 112 12.96 -0.25 3.20
N HIS A 113 12.75 0.63 4.19
CA HIS A 113 12.55 0.25 5.59
C HIS A 113 11.33 -0.64 5.78
N PHE A 114 10.19 -0.29 5.18
CA PHE A 114 8.99 -1.13 5.23
C PHE A 114 9.25 -2.54 4.69
N TRP A 115 9.81 -2.64 3.48
CA TRP A 115 10.02 -3.92 2.81
C TRP A 115 10.97 -4.83 3.58
N LEU A 116 12.12 -4.32 3.99
CA LEU A 116 13.10 -5.14 4.68
C LEU A 116 12.67 -5.45 6.11
N ARG A 117 12.34 -4.42 6.91
CA ARG A 117 12.23 -4.56 8.36
C ARG A 117 10.86 -4.98 8.84
N SER A 118 9.81 -4.71 8.06
CA SER A 118 8.43 -5.03 8.46
C SER A 118 7.87 -6.19 7.64
N PHE A 119 7.89 -6.09 6.31
CA PHE A 119 7.24 -7.06 5.46
C PHE A 119 8.02 -8.38 5.36
N CYS A 120 9.26 -8.34 4.90
CA CYS A 120 10.04 -9.56 4.68
C CYS A 120 10.50 -10.21 6.00
N ASP A 121 11.06 -9.43 6.93
CA ASP A 121 11.70 -10.00 8.13
C ASP A 121 10.67 -10.42 9.20
N VAL A 122 9.54 -9.72 9.32
CA VAL A 122 8.55 -10.01 10.39
C VAL A 122 7.29 -10.66 9.83
N TYR A 123 6.67 -10.12 8.78
CA TYR A 123 5.40 -10.64 8.28
C TYR A 123 5.54 -11.98 7.53
N LEU A 124 6.48 -12.08 6.58
CA LEU A 124 6.70 -13.32 5.82
C LEU A 124 7.33 -14.44 6.67
N VAL A 125 8.24 -14.11 7.59
CA VAL A 125 8.86 -15.10 8.49
C VAL A 125 7.91 -15.45 9.65
N GLY A 126 7.24 -14.46 10.25
CA GLY A 126 6.29 -14.68 11.34
C GLY A 126 5.05 -15.47 10.90
N GLY A 127 4.65 -15.36 9.63
CA GLY A 127 3.50 -16.09 9.08
C GLY A 127 3.76 -17.54 8.70
N SER A 128 5.03 -17.99 8.69
CA SER A 128 5.43 -19.34 8.26
C SER A 128 5.68 -20.32 9.40
N ARG A 129 5.51 -19.91 10.66
CA ARG A 129 5.60 -20.81 11.82
C ARG A 129 4.20 -21.26 12.25
N PRO A 130 3.80 -22.53 12.03
CA PRO A 130 2.58 -23.05 12.63
C PRO A 130 2.74 -23.14 14.17
N PRO A 131 1.63 -23.09 14.94
CA PRO A 131 1.65 -23.36 16.38
C PRO A 131 2.13 -24.78 16.68
#